data_AF-A0A652YXZ9-F1
#
_entry.id   AF-A0A652YXZ9-F1
#
_cell.length_a   1.000
_cell.length_b   1.000
_cell.length_c   1.000
_cell.angle_alpha   90.00
_cell.angle_beta   90.00
_cell.angle_gamma   90.00
#
_symmetry.space_group_name_H-M   'P 1'
#
loop_
_entity.id
_entity.type
_entity.pdbx_description
1 polymer ?
#
loop_
_entity_poly.entity_id
_entity_poly.type
_entity_poly.pdbx_seq_one_letter_code
_entity_poly.pdbx_strand_id
1 'polypeptide(L)'
;MGGRVAAALSGDAAVVGVVALAPWWPAGTGIGLRQGCLLRVVHGTVDRWTDPDLSQAAVERARRSGLDAEWIGVEGAGHFMLRRPSLWHRLAADAVSEIAMVSQSAEKTTEAKAGERR
;
A
#
# COMPACT_ATOMS: atom_id res chain seq x y z
N MET A 1 -12.51 6.17 0.49
CA MET A 1 -12.63 6.08 1.96
C MET A 1 -11.86 4.88 2.54
N GLY A 2 -12.09 3.64 2.09
CA GLY A 2 -11.45 2.43 2.67
C GLY A 2 -9.92 2.48 2.79
N GLY A 3 -9.21 2.98 1.76
CA GLY A 3 -7.74 3.08 1.81
C GLY A 3 -7.19 3.97 2.94
N ARG A 4 -7.94 4.98 3.40
CA ARG A 4 -7.56 5.79 4.56
C ARG A 4 -7.67 5.02 5.87
N VAL A 5 -8.71 4.22 6.02
CA VAL A 5 -8.89 3.37 7.20
C VAL A 5 -7.80 2.31 7.24
N ALA A 6 -7.53 1.63 6.12
CA ALA A 6 -6.48 0.63 6.05
C ALA A 6 -5.09 1.21 6.39
N ALA A 7 -4.76 2.39 5.86
CA ALA A 7 -3.50 3.10 6.17
C ALA A 7 -3.40 3.60 7.63
N ALA A 8 -4.53 3.83 8.31
CA ALA A 8 -4.53 4.16 9.72
C ALA A 8 -4.30 2.92 10.60
N LEU A 9 -4.80 1.76 10.16
CA LEU A 9 -4.68 0.49 10.86
C LEU A 9 -3.36 -0.25 10.58
N SER A 10 -2.57 0.18 9.60
CA SER A 10 -1.32 -0.49 9.20
C SER A 10 -0.18 -0.42 10.21
N GLY A 11 -0.43 0.16 11.39
CA GLY A 11 0.45 0.06 12.56
C GLY A 11 0.24 -1.22 13.36
N ASP A 12 -0.88 -1.91 13.18
CA ASP A 12 -1.18 -3.17 13.85
C ASP A 12 -0.31 -4.31 13.32
N ALA A 13 0.18 -5.17 14.21
CA ALA A 13 1.03 -6.31 13.85
C ALA A 13 0.30 -7.33 12.96
N ALA A 14 -1.03 -7.45 13.09
CA ALA A 14 -1.87 -8.31 12.26
C ALA A 14 -2.01 -7.80 10.82
N VAL A 15 -1.69 -6.53 10.56
CA VAL A 15 -1.66 -5.97 9.20
C VAL A 15 -0.26 -6.18 8.64
N VAL A 16 -0.18 -6.96 7.56
CA VAL A 16 1.07 -7.31 6.86
C VAL A 16 1.26 -6.49 5.57
N GLY A 17 0.18 -5.90 5.06
CA GLY A 17 0.26 -4.97 3.94
C GLY A 17 -1.08 -4.30 3.64
N VAL A 18 -1.03 -3.21 2.87
CA VAL A 18 -2.19 -2.43 2.42
C VAL A 18 -2.10 -2.17 0.93
N VAL A 19 -3.19 -2.46 0.22
CA VAL A 19 -3.41 -2.02 -1.16
C VAL A 19 -4.50 -0.94 -1.15
N ALA A 20 -4.14 0.29 -1.52
CA ALA A 20 -5.05 1.43 -1.53
C ALA A 20 -5.34 1.87 -2.97
N LEU A 21 -6.61 1.74 -3.39
CA LEU A 21 -7.07 2.12 -4.72
C LEU A 21 -7.74 3.50 -4.65
N ALA A 22 -7.20 4.48 -5.41
CA ALA A 22 -7.61 5.88 -5.43
C ALA A 22 -7.98 6.43 -4.03
N PRO A 23 -7.04 6.37 -3.06
CA PRO A 23 -7.36 6.73 -1.69
C PRO A 23 -7.60 8.25 -1.57
N TRP A 24 -8.53 8.60 -0.70
CA TRP A 24 -8.70 9.98 -0.26
C TRP A 24 -7.82 10.22 0.98
N TRP A 25 -6.69 10.91 0.79
CA TRP A 25 -5.77 11.32 1.87
C TRP A 25 -5.53 12.83 1.81
N PRO A 26 -6.32 13.63 2.56
CA PRO A 26 -6.07 15.06 2.70
C PRO A 26 -4.63 15.37 3.13
N ALA A 27 -4.15 16.58 2.82
CA ALA A 27 -2.86 17.06 3.30
C ALA A 27 -2.72 16.87 4.82
N GLY A 28 -1.54 16.41 5.26
CA GLY A 28 -1.28 16.11 6.67
C GLY A 28 -1.86 14.78 7.17
N THR A 29 -2.54 13.99 6.32
CA THR A 29 -2.93 12.62 6.70
C THR A 29 -1.67 11.81 7.01
N GLY A 30 -1.57 11.38 8.27
CA GLY A 30 -0.55 10.44 8.71
C GLY A 30 -0.88 9.03 8.20
N ILE A 31 0.15 8.33 7.73
CA ILE A 31 0.08 6.91 7.41
C ILE A 31 0.69 6.17 8.60
N GLY A 32 -0.09 5.31 9.26
CA GLY A 32 0.33 4.55 10.45
C GLY A 32 1.25 3.37 10.14
N LEU A 33 1.89 3.34 8.96
CA LEU A 33 2.59 2.17 8.44
C LEU A 33 3.79 1.80 9.31
N ARG A 34 3.77 0.58 9.85
CA ARG A 34 4.89 0.02 10.61
C ARG A 34 6.00 -0.52 9.70
N GLN A 35 7.18 -0.70 10.27
CA GLN A 35 8.27 -1.44 9.63
C GLN A 35 7.84 -2.88 9.31
N GLY A 36 8.19 -3.34 8.10
CA GLY A 36 7.81 -4.67 7.58
C GLY A 36 6.34 -4.80 7.16
N CYS A 37 5.55 -3.73 7.17
CA CYS A 37 4.24 -3.69 6.52
C CYS A 37 4.38 -2.98 5.16
N LEU A 38 3.88 -3.61 4.09
CA LEU A 38 3.95 -3.05 2.74
C LEU A 38 2.77 -2.11 2.48
N LEU A 39 3.00 -1.04 1.73
CA LEU A 39 1.97 -0.16 1.21
C LEU A 39 2.08 -0.03 -0.30
N ARG A 40 1.02 -0.36 -1.03
CA ARG A 40 0.91 -0.14 -2.47
C ARG A 40 -0.30 0.74 -2.75
N VAL A 41 -0.07 1.89 -3.38
CA VAL A 41 -1.13 2.84 -3.76
C VAL A 41 -1.27 2.83 -5.27
N VAL A 42 -2.48 2.57 -5.76
CA VAL A 42 -2.80 2.65 -7.19
C VAL A 42 -3.77 3.81 -7.39
N HIS A 43 -3.39 4.79 -8.19
CA HIS A 43 -4.18 6.01 -8.37
C HIS A 43 -4.22 6.43 -9.85
N GLY A 44 -5.38 6.86 -10.34
CA GLY A 44 -5.50 7.41 -11.68
C GLY A 44 -4.91 8.82 -11.80
N THR A 45 -4.04 9.08 -12.77
CA THR A 45 -3.32 10.37 -12.88
C THR A 45 -4.22 11.57 -13.18
N VAL A 46 -5.46 11.34 -13.62
CA VAL A 46 -6.45 12.40 -13.91
C VAL A 46 -7.69 12.30 -13.03
N ASP A 47 -7.54 11.70 -11.84
CA ASP A 47 -8.58 11.68 -10.82
C ASP A 47 -8.95 13.11 -10.35
N ARG A 48 -10.24 13.43 -10.38
CA ARG A 48 -10.80 14.72 -9.95
C ARG A 48 -11.56 14.65 -8.62
N TRP A 49 -11.71 13.45 -8.06
CA TRP A 49 -12.42 13.18 -6.81
C TRP A 49 -11.45 13.06 -5.65
N THR A 50 -10.37 12.31 -5.86
CA THR A 50 -9.27 12.20 -4.91
C THR A 50 -7.98 12.62 -5.58
N ASP A 51 -7.30 13.59 -4.99
CA ASP A 51 -6.12 14.20 -5.57
C ASP A 51 -4.96 13.18 -5.64
N PRO A 52 -4.47 12.82 -6.85
CA PRO A 52 -3.37 11.89 -7.01
C PRO A 52 -2.07 12.40 -6.38
N ASP A 53 -1.82 13.72 -6.44
CA ASP A 53 -0.57 14.32 -5.94
C ASP A 53 -0.49 14.23 -4.41
N LEU A 54 -1.62 14.39 -3.73
CA LEU A 54 -1.68 14.21 -2.28
C LEU A 54 -1.37 12.76 -1.87
N SER A 55 -1.89 11.79 -2.61
CA SER A 55 -1.62 10.37 -2.35
C SER A 55 -0.15 10.02 -2.63
N GLN A 56 0.42 10.53 -3.72
CA GLN A 56 1.82 10.34 -4.09
C GLN A 56 2.75 10.96 -3.03
N ALA A 57 2.50 12.21 -2.63
CA ALA A 57 3.29 12.88 -1.61
C ALA A 57 3.25 12.16 -0.26
N ALA A 58 2.13 11.51 0.08
CA ALA A 58 2.00 10.71 1.29
C ALA A 58 2.86 9.44 1.24
N VAL A 59 2.85 8.73 0.10
CA VAL A 59 3.73 7.57 -0.12
C VAL A 59 5.20 8.00 -0.08
N GLU A 60 5.56 9.09 -0.75
CA GLU A 60 6.94 9.60 -0.77
C GLU A 60 7.45 9.97 0.63
N ARG A 61 6.59 10.54 1.49
CA ARG A 61 6.94 10.76 2.90
C ARG A 61 7.23 9.45 3.61
N ALA A 62 6.38 8.43 3.45
CA ALA A 62 6.59 7.12 4.06
C ALA A 62 7.89 6.47 3.58
N ARG A 63 8.17 6.50 2.27
CA ARG A 63 9.43 6.01 1.67
C ARG A 63 10.65 6.71 2.25
N ARG A 64 10.61 8.04 2.38
CA ARG A 64 11.71 8.83 2.97
C ARG A 64 11.94 8.52 4.45
N SER A 65 10.92 8.03 5.16
CA SER A 65 11.03 7.51 6.52
C SER A 65 11.52 6.06 6.59
N GLY A 66 11.92 5.45 5.46
CA GLY A 66 12.44 4.09 5.40
C GLY A 66 11.35 3.01 5.46
N LEU A 67 10.11 3.35 5.12
CA LEU A 67 9.00 2.40 5.05
C LEU A 67 8.83 1.85 3.63
N ASP A 68 8.34 0.62 3.53
CA ASP A 68 8.07 -0.05 2.25
C ASP A 68 6.74 0.44 1.68
N ALA A 69 6.81 1.53 0.93
CA ALA A 69 5.65 2.16 0.31
C ALA A 69 5.93 2.43 -1.18
N GLU A 70 4.93 2.20 -2.03
CA GLU A 70 5.01 2.48 -3.46
C GLU A 70 3.72 3.13 -3.96
N TRP A 71 3.87 4.06 -4.90
CA TRP A 71 2.78 4.72 -5.59
C TRP A 71 2.86 4.37 -7.07
N ILE A 72 1.73 3.93 -7.63
CA ILE A 72 1.61 3.44 -8.99
C ILE A 72 0.53 4.28 -9.68
N GLY A 73 0.98 5.13 -10.60
CA GLY A 73 0.10 5.96 -11.42
C GLY A 73 -0.51 5.17 -12.57
N VAL A 74 -1.83 5.21 -12.69
CA VAL A 74 -2.55 4.70 -13.86
C VAL A 74 -2.79 5.85 -14.82
N GLU A 75 -1.92 5.97 -15.82
CA GLU A 75 -1.91 7.08 -16.77
C GLU A 75 -3.27 7.25 -17.49
N GLY A 76 -3.79 8.48 -17.48
CA GLY A 76 -5.05 8.86 -18.12
C GLY A 76 -6.32 8.27 -17.49
N ALA A 77 -6.23 7.57 -16.35
CA ALA A 77 -7.37 7.06 -15.61
C ALA A 77 -7.89 8.07 -14.56
N GLY A 78 -9.21 8.14 -14.41
CA GLY A 78 -9.85 8.90 -13.33
C GLY A 78 -10.14 8.04 -12.10
N HIS A 79 -10.91 8.57 -11.14
CA HIS A 79 -11.20 7.96 -9.82
C HIS A 79 -11.55 6.47 -9.88
N PHE A 80 -12.54 6.13 -10.72
CA PHE A 80 -13.07 4.78 -10.79
C PHE A 80 -12.16 3.81 -11.58
N MET A 81 -11.07 4.31 -12.16
CA MET A 81 -10.11 3.55 -12.99
C MET A 81 -10.75 2.70 -14.11
N LEU A 82 -11.97 3.05 -14.54
CA LEU A 82 -12.78 2.33 -15.54
C LEU A 82 -12.20 2.37 -16.95
N ARG A 83 -11.27 3.29 -17.23
CA ARG A 83 -10.57 3.35 -18.53
C ARG A 83 -9.57 2.21 -18.71
N ARG A 84 -9.08 1.63 -17.61
CA ARG A 84 -8.04 0.58 -17.60
C ARG A 84 -8.36 -0.49 -16.55
N PRO A 85 -9.53 -1.16 -16.64
CA PRO A 85 -10.02 -2.04 -15.58
C PRO A 85 -9.10 -3.24 -15.34
N SER A 86 -8.63 -3.87 -16.42
CA SER A 86 -7.70 -5.01 -16.33
C SER A 86 -6.35 -4.64 -15.73
N LEU A 87 -5.91 -3.38 -15.89
CA LEU A 87 -4.63 -2.91 -15.37
C LEU A 87 -4.70 -2.72 -13.85
N TRP A 88 -5.67 -1.94 -13.34
CA TRP A 88 -5.75 -1.72 -11.89
C TRP A 88 -6.05 -3.04 -11.15
N HIS A 89 -6.82 -3.94 -11.76
CA HIS A 89 -7.09 -5.25 -11.18
C HIS A 89 -5.83 -6.10 -11.08
N ARG A 90 -5.02 -6.13 -12.15
CA ARG A 90 -3.72 -6.83 -12.14
C ARG A 90 -2.79 -6.22 -11.09
N LEU A 91 -2.63 -4.91 -11.06
CA LEU A 91 -1.80 -4.23 -10.07
C LEU A 91 -2.23 -4.56 -8.63
N ALA A 92 -3.53 -4.61 -8.37
CA ALA A 92 -4.04 -5.01 -7.06
C ALA A 92 -3.72 -6.48 -6.74
N ALA A 93 -3.91 -7.40 -7.69
CA ALA A 93 -3.61 -8.82 -7.50
C ALA A 93 -2.11 -9.09 -7.29
N ASP A 94 -1.26 -8.41 -8.07
CA ASP A 94 0.20 -8.50 -7.95
C ASP A 94 0.65 -7.98 -6.59
N ALA A 95 0.14 -6.82 -6.16
CA ALA A 95 0.43 -6.25 -4.84
C ALA A 95 0.00 -7.17 -3.68
N VAL A 96 -1.19 -7.77 -3.76
CA VAL A 96 -1.64 -8.74 -2.74
C VAL A 96 -0.74 -9.97 -2.72
N SER A 97 -0.34 -10.47 -3.89
CA SER A 97 0.54 -11.63 -4.01
C SER A 97 1.92 -11.35 -3.41
N GLU A 98 2.49 -10.18 -3.69
CA GLU A 98 3.73 -9.70 -3.09
C GLU A 98 3.64 -9.66 -1.56
N ILE A 99 2.61 -9.01 -1.01
CA ILE A 99 2.36 -8.91 0.43
C ILE A 99 2.32 -10.31 1.07
N ALA A 100 1.59 -11.24 0.44
CA ALA A 100 1.48 -12.61 0.94
C ALA A 100 2.81 -13.36 0.92
N MET A 101 3.64 -13.17 -0.12
CA MET A 101 4.96 -13.82 -0.21
C MET A 101 5.94 -13.27 0.84
N VAL A 102 5.97 -11.96 1.05
CA VAL A 102 6.84 -11.32 2.05
C VAL A 102 6.43 -11.74 3.46
N SER A 103 5.14 -11.78 3.77
CA SER A 103 4.62 -12.21 5.07
C SER A 103 5.05 -13.64 5.41
N GLN A 104 4.85 -14.58 4.49
CA GLN A 104 5.22 -15.99 4.70
C GLN A 104 6.74 -16.18 4.90
N SER A 105 7.55 -15.35 4.25
CA SER A 105 9.01 -15.40 4.38
C SER A 105 9.47 -14.90 5.75
N ALA A 106 8.80 -13.88 6.29
CA ALA A 106 9.04 -13.35 7.63
C ALA A 106 8.66 -14.37 8.72
N GLU A 107 7.53 -15.07 8.56
CA GLU A 107 7.08 -16.13 9.47
C GLU A 107 8.08 -17.29 9.53
N LYS A 108 8.50 -17.83 8.38
CA LYS A 108 9.49 -18.92 8.29
C LYS A 108 10.85 -18.55 8.91
N THR A 109 11.29 -17.30 8.71
CA THR A 109 12.53 -16.79 9.33
C THR A 109 12.42 -16.73 10.84
N THR A 110 11.24 -16.38 11.35
CA THR A 110 10.97 -16.29 12.79
C THR A 110 10.95 -17.68 13.44
N GLU A 111 10.33 -18.67 12.78
CA GLU A 111 10.32 -20.06 13.22
C GLU A 111 11.71 -20.70 13.21
N ALA A 112 12.50 -20.50 12.16
CA ALA A 112 13.86 -21.02 12.06
C ALA A 112 14.76 -20.52 13.21
N LYS A 113 14.72 -19.21 13.51
CA LYS A 113 15.48 -18.61 14.62
C LYS A 113 15.03 -19.06 16.01
N ALA A 114 13.81 -19.58 16.15
CA ALA A 114 13.29 -20.11 17.40
C ALA A 114 13.72 -21.58 17.63
N GLY A 115 13.87 -22.36 16.56
CA GLY A 115 14.35 -23.74 16.60
C GLY A 115 15.85 -23.85 16.90
N GLU A 116 16.66 -22.90 16.45
CA GLU A 116 18.12 -22.90 16.60
C GLU A 116 18.61 -22.49 18.01
N ARG A 117 17.69 -22.05 18.88
CA ARG A 117 17.97 -21.67 20.29
C ARG A 117 17.55 -22.73 21.31
N ARG A 118 17.15 -23.93 20.85
CA ARG A 118 16.80 -25.08 21.68
C ARG A 118 17.86 -26.17 21.55
#